data_AF-A0A7W0Z1N6-F1
#
_entry.id   AF-A0A7W0Z1N6-F1
#
_cell.length_a   1.000
_cell.length_b   1.000
_cell.length_c   1.000
_cell.angle_alpha   90.00
_cell.angle_beta   90.00
_cell.angle_gamma   90.00
#
_symmetry.space_group_name_H-M   'P 1'
#
loop_
_entity.id
_entity.type
_entity.pdbx_description
1 polymer ?
#
loop_
_entity_poly.entity_id
_entity_poly.type
_entity_poly.pdbx_seq_one_letter_code
_entity_poly.pdbx_strand_id
1 'polypeptide(L)' 'MDGEVQVRITRATTYVVGNPWKNWLFVRLDTDQDGLYGVGEGTLNA' A
#
# COMPACT_ATOMS: atom_id res chain seq x y z
N MET A 1 9.60 -8.42 -29.26
CA MET A 1 8.21 -8.55 -28.78
C MET A 1 8.22 -7.95 -27.40
N ASP A 2 7.95 -6.66 -27.29
CA ASP A 2 7.98 -5.96 -26.01
C ASP A 2 6.64 -6.23 -25.35
N GLY A 3 6.52 -7.41 -24.76
CA GLY A 3 5.36 -7.77 -23.96
C GLY A 3 5.32 -6.88 -22.73
N GLU A 4 4.23 -6.14 -22.55
CA GLU A 4 4.00 -5.30 -21.39
C GLU A 4 4.10 -6.16 -20.12
N VAL A 5 5.00 -5.81 -19.21
CA VAL A 5 5.13 -6.51 -17.94
C VAL A 5 3.93 -6.13 -17.08
N GLN A 6 2.95 -7.04 -16.97
CA GLN A 6 1.82 -6.84 -16.08
C GLN A 6 2.23 -7.05 -14.63
N VAL A 7 2.08 -6.00 -13.83
CA VAL A 7 2.17 -6.07 -12.36
C VAL A 7 0.78 -6.34 -11.81
N ARG A 8 0.63 -7.35 -10.96
CA ARG A 8 -0.64 -7.66 -10.29
C ARG A 8 -0.54 -7.40 -8.80
N ILE A 9 -1.51 -6.67 -8.24
CA ILE A 9 -1.65 -6.52 -6.79
C ILE A 9 -2.16 -7.84 -6.23
N THR A 10 -1.46 -8.38 -5.23
CA THR A 10 -1.80 -9.66 -4.59
C THR A 10 -2.41 -9.47 -3.21
N ARG A 11 -2.10 -8.36 -2.54
CA ARG A 11 -2.59 -8.08 -1.18
C ARG A 11 -2.59 -6.60 -0.85
N ALA A 12 -3.57 -6.18 -0.05
CA ALA A 12 -3.57 -4.89 0.64
C ALA A 12 -3.52 -5.12 2.15
N THR A 13 -2.56 -4.48 2.83
CA THR A 13 -2.43 -4.52 4.30
C THR A 13 -2.53 -3.11 4.85
N THR A 14 -3.46 -2.89 5.78
CA THR A 14 -3.62 -1.60 6.46
C THR A 14 -2.82 -1.57 7.75
N TYR A 15 -2.21 -0.42 8.03
CA TYR A 15 -1.50 -0.13 9.26
C TYR A 15 -2.08 1.15 9.84
N VAL A 16 -2.70 1.05 11.01
CA VAL A 16 -3.17 2.21 11.76
C VAL A 16 -2.08 2.60 12.75
N VAL A 17 -1.58 3.82 12.63
CA VAL A 17 -0.61 4.39 13.56
C VAL A 17 -1.34 5.40 14.44
N GLY A 18 -1.49 5.06 15.71
CA GLY A 18 -2.01 5.99 16.70
C GLY A 18 -0.98 7.07 17.01
N ASN A 19 -1.35 8.34 16.85
CA ASN A 19 -0.60 9.46 17.40
C ASN A 19 -1.50 10.24 18.36
N PRO A 20 -0.95 11.04 19.29
CA PRO A 20 -1.76 11.71 20.32
C PRO A 20 -2.82 12.68 19.79
N TRP A 21 -2.65 13.23 18.58
CA TRP A 21 -3.54 14.25 18.01
C TRP A 21 -4.47 13.75 16.90
N LYS A 22 -4.15 12.62 16.25
CA LYS A 22 -5.01 11.91 15.28
C LYS A 22 -4.53 10.47 15.06
N ASN A 23 -5.30 9.70 14.29
CA ASN A 23 -4.81 8.43 13.76
C ASN A 23 -4.33 8.62 12.32
N TRP A 24 -3.26 7.94 11.93
CA TRP A 24 -2.86 7.82 10.53
C TRP A 24 -3.17 6.42 10.02
N LEU A 25 -3.59 6.32 8.76
CA LEU A 25 -3.80 5.04 8.09
C LEU A 25 -2.85 4.94 6.90
N PHE A 26 -1.97 3.95 6.96
CA PHE A 26 -1.10 3.58 5.85
C PHE A 26 -1.58 2.27 5.23
N VAL A 27 -1.34 2.11 3.94
CA VAL A 27 -1.62 0.87 3.19
C VAL A 27 -0.34 0.42 2.51
N ARG A 28 0.00 -0.85 2.67
CA ARG A 28 0.98 -1.54 1.84
C ARG A 28 0.25 -2.40 0.81
N LEU A 29 0.64 -2.27 -0.45
CA LEU A 29 0.19 -3.12 -1.54
C LEU A 29 1.35 -4.04 -1.94
N ASP A 30 1.18 -5.35 -1.76
CA ASP A 30 2.12 -6.33 -2.31
C ASP A 30 1.75 -6.65 -3.76
N THR A 31 2.75 -6.94 -4.57
CA THR A 31 2.57 -7.38 -5.95
C THR A 31 2.86 -8.87 -6.11
N ASP A 32 2.70 -9.39 -7.32
CA ASP A 32 3.10 -10.74 -7.69
C ASP A 32 4.59 -10.88 -8.01
N GLN A 33 5.35 -9.78 -7.93
CA GLN A 33 6.81 -9.78 -8.08
C GLN A 33 7.48 -9.70 -6.71
N ASP A 34 8.42 -10.62 -6.46
CA ASP A 34 9.10 -10.70 -5.17
C ASP A 34 9.84 -9.39 -4.83
N GLY A 35 9.54 -8.86 -3.65
CA GLY A 35 10.14 -7.63 -3.14
C GLY A 35 9.57 -6.34 -3.71
N LEU A 36 8.72 -6.39 -4.74
CA LEU A 36 8.04 -5.21 -5.26
C LEU A 36 6.73 -4.96 -4.50
N TYR A 37 6.67 -3.82 -3.81
CA TYR A 37 5.49 -3.35 -3.10
C TYR A 37 5.37 -1.83 -3.17
N GLY A 38 4.16 -1.33 -2.99
CA GLY A 38 3.85 0.09 -2.85
C GLY A 38 3.40 0.43 -1.42
N VAL A 39 3.65 1.67 -0.99
CA VAL A 39 3.13 2.23 0.26
C VAL A 39 2.36 3.50 -0.06
N GLY A 40 1.15 3.63 0.50
CA GLY A 40 0.30 4.81 0.38
C GLY A 40 -0.29 5.23 1.70
N GLU A 41 -0.64 6.51 1.82
CA GLU A 41 -1.40 7.04 2.95
C GLU A 41 -2.88 7.18 2.56
N GLY A 42 -3.77 6.71 3.44
CA GLY A 42 -5.22 6.84 3.32
C GLY A 42 -5.85 7.45 4.58
N THR A 43 -5.14 8.33 5.27
CA THR A 43 -5.64 8.99 6.49
C THR A 43 -6.88 9.84 6.16
N LEU A 44 -7.99 9.55 6.83
CA LEU A 44 -9.14 10.43 6.82
C LEU A 44 -8.86 11.62 7.75
N ASN A 45 -8.72 12.81 7.18
CA ASN A 45 -8.65 14.05 7.93
C ASN A 45 -10.06 14.66 7.97
N ALA A 46 -10.55 14.98 9.16
CA ALA A 46 -11.78 15.72 9.39
C ALA A 46 -11.44 17.16 9.79
#